data_AF-A0A973G8W9-F1
#
_entry.id   AF-A0A973G8W9-F1
#
_cell.length_a   1.000
_cell.length_b   1.000
_cell.length_c   1.000
_cell.angle_alpha   90.00
_cell.angle_beta   90.00
_cell.angle_gamma   90.00
#
_symmetry.space_group_name_H-M   'P 1'
#
loop_
_entity.id
_entity.type
_entity.pdbx_description
1 polymer ?
#
loop_
_entity_poly.entity_id
_entity_poly.type
_entity_poly.pdbx_seq_one_letter_code
_entity_poly.pdbx_strand_id
1 'polypeptide(L)'
;MPSAPIALRVLAWRLRPWLWTAFVVLAAWMLVQRVTSPPVGLPVVVTAHAVPPGEVLEAGDLRVASVPRSLVPDGVVTDPSALV
;
A
#
# COMPACT_ATOMS: atom_id res chain seq x y z
N MET A 1 -47.90 18.98 -22.91
CA MET A 1 -47.00 18.04 -22.19
C MET A 1 -45.93 17.57 -23.18
N PRO A 2 -44.71 18.13 -23.16
CA PRO A 2 -43.67 17.72 -24.09
C PRO A 2 -43.29 16.27 -23.82
N SER A 3 -43.25 15.49 -24.90
CA SER A 3 -43.00 14.05 -24.94
C SER A 3 -41.66 13.69 -24.28
N ALA A 4 -41.76 13.11 -23.08
CA ALA A 4 -40.68 12.50 -22.29
C ALA A 4 -39.61 11.70 -23.07
N PRO A 5 -39.91 10.93 -24.15
CA PRO A 5 -38.89 10.12 -24.82
C PRO A 5 -37.77 10.93 -25.50
N ILE A 6 -38.02 12.17 -25.93
CA ILE A 6 -37.01 12.98 -26.63
C ILE A 6 -36.01 13.57 -25.62
N ALA A 7 -36.52 14.08 -24.49
CA ALA A 7 -35.69 14.60 -23.41
C ALA A 7 -34.75 13.53 -22.84
N LEU A 8 -35.26 12.30 -22.67
CA LEU A 8 -34.51 11.16 -22.15
C LEU A 8 -33.38 10.75 -23.11
N ARG A 9 -33.63 10.81 -24.42
CA ARG A 9 -32.64 10.46 -25.46
C ARG A 9 -31.54 11.51 -25.59
N VAL A 10 -31.88 12.79 -25.48
CA VAL A 10 -30.91 13.90 -25.45
C VAL A 10 -30.06 13.85 -24.19
N LEU A 11 -30.68 13.58 -23.03
CA LEU A 11 -29.98 13.44 -21.76
C LEU A 11 -29.02 12.24 -21.78
N ALA A 12 -29.47 11.09 -22.31
CA ALA A 12 -28.63 9.91 -22.48
C ALA A 12 -27.44 10.19 -23.41
N TRP A 13 -27.64 10.91 -24.51
CA TRP A 13 -26.54 11.28 -25.42
C TRP A 13 -25.54 12.25 -24.80
N ARG A 14 -26.01 13.21 -23.99
CA ARG A 14 -25.15 14.15 -23.26
C ARG A 14 -24.38 13.51 -22.11
N LEU A 15 -25.00 12.56 -21.41
CA LEU A 15 -24.38 11.87 -20.27
C LEU A 15 -23.47 10.71 -20.69
N ARG A 16 -23.64 10.17 -21.90
CA ARG A 16 -22.83 9.07 -22.42
C ARG A 16 -21.32 9.32 -22.33
N PRO A 17 -20.75 10.44 -22.79
CA PRO A 17 -19.30 10.69 -22.62
C PRO A 17 -18.91 10.79 -21.14
N TRP A 18 -19.76 11.37 -20.28
CA TRP A 18 -19.50 11.46 -18.84
C TRP A 18 -19.48 10.09 -18.15
N LEU A 19 -20.35 9.17 -18.55
CA LEU A 19 -20.34 7.79 -18.06
C LEU A 19 -19.03 7.09 -18.42
N TRP A 20 -18.56 7.24 -19.67
CA TRP A 20 -17.28 6.67 -20.09
C TRP A 20 -16.11 7.25 -19.30
N THR A 21 -16.06 8.57 -19.14
CA THR A 21 -15.01 9.22 -18.33
C THR A 21 -15.04 8.74 -16.89
N ALA A 22 -16.22 8.67 -16.27
CA ALA A 22 -16.36 8.17 -14.90
C ALA A 22 -15.88 6.71 -14.78
N PHE A 23 -16.21 5.86 -15.76
CA PHE A 23 -15.76 4.47 -15.78
C PHE A 23 -14.24 4.34 -15.92
N VAL A 24 -13.62 5.12 -16.82
CA VAL A 24 -12.17 5.13 -17.02
C VAL A 24 -11.44 5.64 -15.78
N VAL A 25 -11.94 6.72 -15.16
CA VAL A 25 -11.36 7.27 -13.92
C VAL A 25 -11.45 6.24 -12.78
N LEU A 26 -12.59 5.58 -12.62
CA LEU A 26 -12.77 4.55 -11.60
C LEU A 26 -11.82 3.36 -11.84
N ALA A 27 -11.70 2.89 -13.08
CA ALA A 27 -10.78 1.82 -13.44
C ALA A 27 -9.32 2.20 -13.17
N ALA A 28 -8.90 3.40 -13.54
CA ALA A 28 -7.56 3.92 -13.27
C ALA A 28 -7.29 4.02 -11.76
N TRP A 29 -8.25 4.52 -10.98
CA TRP A 29 -8.15 4.59 -9.53
C TRP A 29 -7.96 3.21 -8.89
N MET A 30 -8.77 2.22 -9.31
CA MET A 30 -8.65 0.85 -8.83
C MET A 30 -7.28 0.24 -9.18
N LEU A 31 -6.76 0.54 -10.38
CA LEU A 31 -5.44 0.08 -10.80
C LEU A 31 -4.33 0.69 -9.94
N VAL A 32 -4.38 1.99 -9.69
CA VAL A 32 -3.42 2.68 -8.81
C VAL A 32 -3.45 2.09 -7.41
N GLN A 33 -4.62 1.88 -6.82
CA GLN A 33 -4.74 1.25 -5.49
C GLN A 33 -4.10 -0.15 -5.44
N ARG A 34 -4.24 -0.93 -6.52
CA ARG A 34 -3.67 -2.28 -6.62
C ARG A 34 -2.15 -2.27 -6.77
N VAL A 35 -1.61 -1.33 -7.55
CA VAL A 35 -0.16 -1.24 -7.80
C VAL A 35 0.57 -0.55 -6.66
N THR A 36 -0.07 0.41 -5.99
CA THR A 36 0.56 1.23 -4.93
C THR A 36 0.43 0.62 -3.54
N SER A 37 -0.35 -0.46 -3.35
CA SER A 37 -0.40 -1.15 -2.06
C SER A 37 1.02 -1.57 -1.67
N PRO A 38 1.63 -0.96 -0.62
CA PRO A 38 3.00 -1.30 -0.26
C PRO A 38 3.03 -2.78 0.09
N PRO A 39 4.07 -3.53 -0.34
CA PRO A 39 4.18 -4.93 0.02
C PRO A 39 4.05 -5.06 1.54
N VAL A 40 3.24 -6.01 2.00
CA VAL A 40 3.10 -6.34 3.42
C VAL A 40 4.47 -6.81 3.92
N GLY A 41 5.29 -5.89 4.40
CA GLY A 41 6.60 -6.20 4.92
C GLY A 41 6.45 -6.87 6.27
N LEU A 42 7.29 -7.87 6.53
CA LEU A 42 7.37 -8.51 7.84
C LEU A 42 8.14 -7.59 8.79
N PRO A 43 7.71 -7.48 10.05
CA PRO A 43 8.47 -6.77 11.07
C PRO A 43 9.75 -7.55 11.37
N VAL A 44 10.90 -6.90 11.20
CA VAL A 44 12.23 -7.48 11.46
C VAL A 44 13.01 -6.53 12.36
N VAL A 45 13.67 -7.07 13.39
CA VAL A 45 14.58 -6.31 14.24
C VAL A 45 15.88 -6.04 13.50
N VAL A 46 16.25 -4.77 13.39
CA VAL A 46 17.49 -4.30 12.77
C VAL A 46 18.19 -3.33 13.71
N THR A 47 19.50 -3.14 13.54
CA THR A 47 20.21 -2.13 14.31
C THR A 47 19.80 -0.73 13.84
N ALA A 48 19.63 0.19 14.79
CA ALA A 48 19.37 1.60 14.52
C ALA A 48 20.66 2.34 14.10
N HIS A 49 21.81 1.85 14.55
CA HIS A 49 23.14 2.42 14.34
C HIS A 49 24.15 1.32 14.01
N ALA A 50 25.40 1.71 13.76
CA ALA A 50 26.51 0.76 13.75
C ALA A 50 26.82 0.32 15.19
N VAL A 51 26.76 -0.98 15.44
CA VAL A 51 27.08 -1.57 16.76
C VAL A 51 28.47 -2.21 16.68
N PRO A 52 29.44 -1.77 17.51
CA PRO A 52 30.76 -2.39 17.60
C PRO A 52 30.69 -3.87 18.00
N PRO A 53 31.58 -4.73 17.48
CA PRO A 53 31.64 -6.12 17.90
C PRO A 53 32.08 -6.21 19.37
N GLY A 54 31.38 -7.05 20.15
CA GLY A 54 31.68 -7.30 21.56
C GLY A 54 30.97 -6.37 22.55
N GLU A 55 30.17 -5.41 22.08
CA GLU A 55 29.25 -4.66 22.94
C GLU A 55 27.96 -5.44 23.22
N VAL A 56 27.40 -5.23 24.41
CA VAL A 56 26.09 -5.73 24.79
C VAL A 56 25.05 -4.88 24.07
N LEU A 57 24.09 -5.52 23.39
CA LEU A 57 22.99 -4.80 22.75
C LEU A 57 22.09 -4.18 23.80
N GLU A 58 21.76 -2.91 23.64
CA GLU A 58 20.72 -2.26 24.43
C GLU A 58 19.44 -2.03 23.60
N ALA A 59 18.31 -1.82 24.28
CA ALA A 59 17.04 -1.56 23.62
C ALA A 59 17.07 -0.33 22.70
N GLY A 60 17.94 0.64 22.97
CA GLY A 60 18.13 1.83 22.14
C GLY A 60 18.84 1.55 20.81
N ASP A 61 19.58 0.45 20.71
CA ASP A 61 20.31 0.08 19.50
C ASP A 61 19.46 -0.69 18.49
N LEU A 62 18.26 -1.09 18.88
CA LEU A 62 17.36 -1.90 18.09
C LEU A 62 16.16 -1.08 17.60
N ARG A 63 15.76 -1.34 16.36
CA ARG A 63 14.49 -0.85 15.81
C ARG A 63 13.82 -1.92 14.96
N VAL A 64 12.50 -1.83 14.83
CA VAL A 64 11.73 -2.71 13.94
C VAL A 64 11.56 -2.04 12.59
N ALA A 65 12.00 -2.72 11.53
CA ALA A 65 11.81 -2.30 10.15
C ALA A 65 10.85 -3.26 9.43
N SER A 66 10.05 -2.73 8.52
CA SER A 66 9.18 -3.54 7.66
C SER A 66 9.95 -3.94 6.41
N VAL A 67 10.22 -5.23 6.24
CA VAL A 67 11.06 -5.76 5.16
C VAL A 67 10.26 -6.74 4.29
N PRO A 68 10.38 -6.70 2.94
CA PRO A 68 9.73 -7.67 2.07
C PRO A 68 10.11 -9.10 2.43
N ARG A 69 9.14 -10.01 2.51
CA ARG A 69 9.35 -11.41 2.90
C ARG A 69 10.43 -12.14 2.09
N SER A 70 10.60 -11.77 0.81
CA SER A 70 11.64 -12.33 -0.06
C SER A 70 13.07 -11.93 0.31
N LEU A 71 13.24 -10.89 1.14
CA LEU A 71 14.53 -10.39 1.61
C LEU A 71 14.80 -10.74 3.08
N VAL A 72 13.85 -11.37 3.76
CA VAL A 72 14.00 -11.75 5.16
C VAL A 72 14.74 -13.09 5.23
N PRO A 73 15.92 -13.15 5.89
CA PRO A 73 16.62 -14.41 6.13
C PRO A 73 15.83 -15.33 7.05
N ASP A 74 16.07 -16.64 6.94
CA ASP A 74 15.50 -17.61 7.88
C ASP A 74 16.03 -17.37 9.30
N GLY A 75 15.16 -17.50 10.30
CA GLY A 75 15.52 -17.33 11.72
C GLY A 75 15.63 -15.89 12.21
N VAL A 76 15.11 -14.91 11.45
CA VAL A 76 15.12 -13.51 11.86
C VAL A 76 14.33 -13.27 13.14
N VAL A 77 14.85 -12.40 14.00
CA VAL A 77 14.18 -11.98 15.23
C VAL A 77 13.17 -10.89 14.91
N THR A 78 11.94 -11.07 15.39
CA THR A 78 10.82 -10.11 15.21
C THR A 78 10.52 -9.31 16.48
N ASP A 79 11.12 -9.70 17.62
CA ASP A 79 10.92 -9.08 18.92
C ASP A 79 12.27 -8.63 19.52
N PRO A 80 12.50 -7.33 19.73
CA PRO A 80 13.77 -6.83 20.25
C PRO A 80 14.05 -7.32 21.68
N SER A 81 13.03 -7.69 22.46
CA SER A 81 13.23 -8.22 23.83
C SER A 81 13.90 -9.60 23.86
N ALA A 82 13.95 -10.30 22.73
CA ALA A 82 14.69 -11.56 22.61
C ALA A 82 16.22 -11.35 22.51
N LEU A 83 16.70 -10.10 22.36
CA LEU A 83 18.10 -9.76 22.08
C LEU A 83 18.76 -8.89 23.16
N VAL A 84 18.01 -8.39 24.14
CA VAL A 84 18.46 -7.46 25.19
C VAL A 84 18.29 -8.09 26.57
#